data_AF-A0A3R6XF62-F1
#
_entry.id   AF-A0A3R6XF62-F1
#
_cell.length_a   1.000
_cell.length_b   1.000
_cell.length_c   1.000
_cell.angle_alpha   90.00
_cell.angle_beta   90.00
_cell.angle_gamma   90.00
#
_symmetry.space_group_name_H-M   'P 1'
#
loop_
_entity.id
_entity.type
_entity.pdbx_description
1 polymer ?
#
loop_
_entity_poly.entity_id
_entity_poly.type
_entity_poly.pdbx_seq_one_letter_code
_entity_poly.pdbx_strand_id
1 'polypeptide(L)'
;MATERLEAAEICFQGHAMGFDMHMSRLLASTMPPREAKLDSAADAFAQTTQLCRHLGLACTPPLDIKGMDDLKAYLTHLSSLRPNILVRSYAA
;
A
#
# COMPACT_ATOMS: atom_id res chain seq x y z
N MET A 1 25.70 21.91 -31.15
CA MET A 1 25.19 21.36 -29.89
C MET A 1 23.77 20.90 -30.12
N ALA A 2 23.56 19.60 -30.31
CA ALA A 2 22.23 19.04 -30.46
C ALA A 2 21.59 19.01 -29.06
N THR A 3 20.49 19.74 -28.89
CA THR A 3 19.64 19.60 -27.71
C THR A 3 19.09 18.17 -27.71
N GLU A 4 19.53 17.34 -26.77
CA GLU A 4 18.89 16.06 -26.48
C GLU A 4 17.45 16.35 -26.03
N ARG A 5 16.53 16.33 -27.00
CA ARG A 5 15.11 16.33 -26.70
C ARG A 5 14.77 14.94 -26.20
N LEU A 6 14.34 14.84 -24.95
CA LEU A 6 13.60 13.70 -24.43
C LEU A 6 12.26 13.64 -25.18
N GLU A 7 12.27 13.15 -26.41
CA GLU A 7 11.04 12.86 -27.14
C GLU A 7 10.42 11.61 -26.50
N ALA A 8 9.34 11.81 -25.76
CA ALA A 8 8.58 10.71 -25.19
C ALA A 8 8.02 9.86 -26.34
N ALA A 9 8.28 8.55 -26.31
CA ALA A 9 7.78 7.61 -27.30
C ALA A 9 6.24 7.68 -27.39
N GLU A 10 5.69 7.59 -28.61
CA GLU A 10 4.24 7.72 -28.88
C GLU A 10 3.36 6.80 -28.01
N ILE A 11 3.88 5.62 -27.65
CA ILE A 11 3.21 4.65 -26.78
C ILE A 11 2.82 5.24 -25.42
N CYS A 12 3.56 6.26 -24.93
CA CYS A 12 3.24 6.90 -23.67
C CYS A 12 1.96 7.75 -23.78
N PHE A 13 1.66 8.34 -24.95
CA PHE A 13 0.45 9.14 -25.18
C PHE A 13 -0.80 8.30 -25.49
N GLN A 14 -0.66 6.98 -25.55
CA GLN A 14 -1.80 6.07 -25.67
C GLN A 14 -2.50 5.99 -24.32
N GLY A 15 -3.55 6.79 -24.15
CA GLY A 15 -4.36 6.84 -22.94
C GLY A 15 -4.81 5.45 -22.50
N HIS A 16 -4.30 5.01 -21.35
CA HIS A 16 -4.79 3.81 -20.68
C HIS A 16 -5.84 4.19 -19.63
N ALA A 17 -6.61 3.18 -19.21
CA ALA A 17 -7.78 3.28 -18.35
C ALA A 17 -7.63 4.35 -17.25
N MET A 18 -8.66 5.21 -17.15
CA MET A 18 -8.74 6.41 -16.30
C MET A 18 -7.81 6.42 -15.06
N GLY A 19 -6.99 7.47 -14.96
CA GLY A 19 -6.41 7.93 -13.69
C GLY A 19 -4.94 7.56 -13.42
N PHE A 20 -4.31 6.72 -14.23
CA PHE A 20 -2.88 6.41 -14.10
C PHE A 20 -2.09 6.91 -15.31
N ASP A 21 -1.38 8.03 -15.13
CA ASP A 21 -0.48 8.57 -16.15
C ASP A 21 0.94 8.00 -15.98
N MET A 22 1.30 7.08 -16.88
CA MET A 22 2.65 6.51 -16.93
C MET A 22 3.72 7.54 -17.31
N HIS A 23 3.36 8.68 -17.91
CA HIS A 23 4.28 9.79 -18.17
C HIS A 23 4.77 10.42 -16.89
N MET A 24 3.91 10.58 -15.88
CA MET A 24 4.29 11.14 -14.58
C MET A 24 5.41 10.33 -13.91
N SER A 25 5.37 9.00 -14.05
CA SER A 25 6.42 8.12 -13.50
C SER A 25 7.79 8.33 -14.16
N ARG A 26 7.84 8.74 -15.43
CA ARG A 26 9.09 9.07 -16.15
C ARG A 26 9.49 10.54 -15.96
N LEU A 27 8.53 11.46 -15.89
CA LEU A 27 8.76 12.89 -15.67
C LEU A 27 9.34 13.20 -14.29
N LEU A 28 8.97 12.43 -13.25
CA LEU A 28 9.44 12.64 -11.87
C LEU A 28 10.91 12.25 -11.61
N ALA A 29 11.77 12.21 -12.65
CA ALA A 29 13.19 11.86 -12.53
C ALA A 29 13.43 10.55 -11.76
N SER A 30 12.50 9.60 -11.88
CA SER A 30 12.66 8.27 -11.32
C SER A 30 13.77 7.55 -12.08
N THR A 31 14.87 7.22 -11.39
CA THR A 31 15.90 6.30 -11.93
C THR A 31 15.39 4.86 -11.96
N MET A 32 14.18 4.59 -11.46
CA MET A 32 13.59 3.26 -11.50
C MET A 32 12.94 2.99 -12.86
N PRO A 33 13.02 1.75 -13.38
CA PRO A 33 12.35 1.38 -14.60
C PRO A 33 10.83 1.62 -14.48
N PRO A 34 10.14 1.96 -15.59
CA PRO A 34 8.69 2.07 -15.59
C PRO A 34 8.06 0.79 -15.02
N ARG A 35 7.26 0.93 -13.98
CA ARG A 35 6.52 -0.19 -13.38
C ARG A 35 5.14 -0.22 -13.98
N GLU A 36 4.73 -1.35 -14.52
CA GLU A 36 3.33 -1.54 -14.91
C GLU A 36 2.44 -1.37 -13.68
N ALA A 37 1.42 -0.53 -13.81
CA ALA A 37 0.41 -0.38 -12.79
C ALA A 37 -0.42 -1.67 -12.74
N LYS A 38 -0.15 -2.52 -11.75
CA LYS A 38 -1.03 -3.63 -11.42
C LYS A 38 -2.22 -3.07 -10.67
N LEU A 39 -3.30 -2.81 -11.40
CA LEU A 39 -4.57 -2.43 -10.81
C LEU A 39 -5.30 -3.72 -10.45
N ASP A 40 -5.47 -3.94 -9.15
CA ASP A 40 -6.33 -4.99 -8.63
C ASP A 40 -7.79 -4.69 -9.01
N SER A 41 -8.63 -5.73 -9.04
CA SER A 41 -10.06 -5.52 -9.28
C SER A 41 -10.69 -4.70 -8.14
N ALA A 42 -11.79 -4.01 -8.43
CA ALA A 42 -12.52 -3.27 -7.38
C ALA A 42 -12.97 -4.17 -6.22
N ALA A 43 -13.31 -5.44 -6.52
CA ALA A 43 -13.68 -6.42 -5.51
C ALA A 43 -12.51 -6.77 -4.59
N ASP A 44 -11.32 -6.99 -5.17
CA ASP A 44 -10.10 -7.28 -4.40
C ASP A 44 -9.69 -6.08 -3.55
N ALA A 45 -9.74 -4.87 -4.11
CA ALA A 45 -9.45 -3.64 -3.38
C ALA A 45 -10.40 -3.46 -2.18
N PHE A 46 -11.69 -3.75 -2.35
CA PHE A 46 -12.67 -3.69 -1.27
C PHE A 46 -12.41 -4.75 -0.19
N ALA A 47 -12.07 -5.97 -0.59
CA ALA A 47 -11.72 -7.05 0.34
C ALA A 47 -10.47 -6.70 1.16
N GLN A 48 -9.41 -6.22 0.51
CA GLN A 48 -8.17 -5.77 1.17
C GLN A 48 -8.44 -4.62 2.14
N THR A 49 -9.25 -3.63 1.73
CA THR A 49 -9.62 -2.48 2.57
C THR A 49 -10.45 -2.92 3.78
N THR A 50 -11.41 -3.83 3.58
CA THR A 50 -12.22 -4.38 4.67
C THR A 50 -11.35 -5.13 5.69
N GLN A 51 -10.39 -5.93 5.22
CA GLN A 51 -9.43 -6.61 6.08
C GLN A 51 -8.55 -5.62 6.84
N LEU A 52 -8.05 -4.57 6.16
CA LEU A 52 -7.28 -3.50 6.78
C LEU A 52 -8.05 -2.83 7.92
N CYS A 53 -9.30 -2.43 7.68
CA CYS A 53 -10.15 -1.79 8.70
C CYS A 53 -10.39 -2.71 9.90
N ARG A 54 -10.63 -4.01 9.67
CA ARG A 54 -10.79 -4.99 10.75
C ARG A 54 -9.54 -5.10 11.61
N HIS A 55 -8.37 -5.18 10.98
CA HIS A 55 -7.09 -5.26 11.68
C HIS A 55 -6.75 -3.95 12.41
N LEU A 56 -7.08 -2.79 11.82
CA LEU A 56 -6.96 -1.49 12.49
C LEU A 56 -7.83 -1.40 13.74
N GLY A 57 -9.06 -1.91 13.69
CA GLY A 57 -9.91 -2.01 14.87
C GLY A 57 -9.20 -2.75 16.01
N LEU A 58 -8.66 -3.94 15.72
CA LEU A 58 -7.92 -4.72 16.71
C LEU A 58 -6.66 -4.02 17.24
N ALA A 59 -5.93 -3.30 16.40
CA ALA A 59 -4.72 -2.58 16.80
C ALA A 59 -5.02 -1.34 17.65
N CYS A 60 -6.05 -0.57 17.29
CA CYS A 60 -6.42 0.67 17.97
C CYS A 60 -7.25 0.46 19.25
N THR A 61 -7.85 -0.72 19.43
CA THR A 61 -8.58 -1.07 20.65
C THR A 61 -8.00 -2.36 21.26
N PRO A 62 -6.84 -2.29 21.94
CA PRO A 62 -6.32 -3.43 22.67
C PRO A 62 -7.33 -3.87 23.75
N PRO A 63 -7.33 -5.15 24.14
CA PRO A 63 -8.22 -5.65 25.18
C PRO A 63 -8.09 -4.85 26.48
N LEU A 64 -9.23 -4.43 27.05
CA LEU A 64 -9.29 -3.63 28.29
C LEU A 64 -8.77 -4.40 29.52
N ASP A 65 -8.62 -5.71 29.39
CA ASP A 65 -8.24 -6.68 30.40
C ASP A 65 -6.76 -7.09 30.33
N ILE A 66 -5.91 -6.37 29.59
CA ILE A 66 -4.45 -6.53 29.71
C ILE A 66 -4.04 -6.09 31.12
N LYS A 67 -3.83 -7.08 32.01
CA LYS A 67 -3.46 -6.86 33.41
C LYS A 67 -1.98 -7.07 33.65
N GLY A 68 -1.31 -7.78 32.75
CA GLY A 68 0.13 -8.07 32.86
C GLY A 68 0.82 -8.29 31.52
N MET A 69 2.12 -8.57 31.61
CA MET A 69 3.00 -8.77 30.45
C MET A 69 2.61 -9.99 29.60
N ASP A 70 2.08 -11.05 30.23
CA ASP A 70 1.65 -12.25 29.52
C ASP A 70 0.44 -11.99 28.61
N ASP A 71 -0.52 -11.17 29.08
CA ASP A 71 -1.69 -10.75 28.29
C ASP A 71 -1.25 -9.90 27.09
N LEU A 72 -0.33 -8.96 27.32
CA LEU A 72 0.25 -8.13 26.27
C LEU A 72 0.97 -8.99 25.23
N LYS A 73 1.78 -9.96 25.68
CA LYS A 73 2.48 -10.88 24.79
C LYS A 73 1.51 -11.73 23.97
N ALA A 74 0.45 -12.24 24.59
CA ALA A 74 -0.58 -13.01 23.90
C ALA A 74 -1.29 -12.17 22.83
N TYR A 75 -1.66 -10.93 23.16
CA TYR A 75 -2.27 -9.98 22.23
C TYR A 75 -1.34 -9.68 21.03
N LEU A 76 -0.09 -9.29 21.27
CA LEU A 76 0.86 -8.96 20.20
C LEU A 76 1.18 -10.18 19.33
N THR A 77 1.27 -11.37 19.93
CA THR A 77 1.47 -12.63 19.20
C THR A 77 0.27 -12.93 18.30
N HIS A 78 -0.96 -12.75 18.82
CA HIS A 78 -2.17 -12.90 18.03
C HIS A 78 -2.21 -11.91 16.87
N LEU A 79 -2.00 -10.62 17.13
CA LEU A 79 -2.01 -9.59 16.10
C LEU A 79 -0.95 -9.85 15.02
N SER A 80 0.26 -10.27 15.39
CA SER A 80 1.33 -10.64 14.46
C SER A 80 0.96 -11.85 13.60
N SER A 81 0.27 -12.85 14.17
CA SER A 81 -0.17 -14.06 13.45
C SER A 81 -1.13 -13.76 12.29
N LEU A 82 -1.87 -12.65 12.37
CA LEU A 82 -2.77 -12.17 11.31
C LEU A 82 -2.02 -11.56 10.11
N ARG A 83 -0.68 -11.44 10.19
CA ARG A 83 0.19 -10.77 9.20
C ARG A 83 -0.38 -9.43 8.72
N PRO A 84 -0.68 -8.50 9.65
CA PRO A 84 -1.39 -7.29 9.32
C PRO A 84 -0.53 -6.37 8.44
N ASN A 85 -1.21 -5.52 7.66
CA ASN A 85 -0.58 -4.51 6.82
C ASN A 85 0.37 -3.62 7.65
N ILE A 86 1.41 -3.09 6.99
CA ILE A 86 2.40 -2.20 7.63
C ILE A 86 1.75 -1.03 8.38
N LEU A 87 0.63 -0.48 7.87
CA LEU A 87 -0.10 0.60 8.53
C LEU A 87 -0.61 0.16 9.91
N VAL A 88 -1.27 -0.99 10.00
CA VAL A 88 -1.80 -1.53 11.27
C VAL A 88 -0.69 -1.76 12.28
N ARG A 89 0.47 -2.27 11.83
CA ARG A 89 1.62 -2.53 12.70
C ARG A 89 2.16 -1.26 13.36
N SER A 90 2.00 -0.10 12.72
CA SER A 90 2.41 1.19 13.28
C SER A 90 1.50 1.68 14.41
N TYR A 91 0.28 1.14 14.53
CA TYR A 91 -0.68 1.51 15.58
C TYR A 91 -0.69 0.56 16.78
N ALA A 92 -0.06 -0.62 16.66
CA ALA A 92 0.05 -1.61 17.73
C ALA A 92 1.20 -1.28 18.69
N ALA A 93 1.20 -0.07 19.24
CA ALA A 93 2.21 0.46 20.16
C ALA A 93 1.89 0.11 21.63
#